data_AF-A0A1F9WCF2-F1
#
_entry.id   AF-A0A1F9WCF2-F1
#
_cell.length_a   1.000
_cell.length_b   1.000
_cell.length_c   1.000
_cell.angle_alpha   90.00
_cell.angle_beta   90.00
_cell.angle_gamma   90.00
#
_symmetry.space_group_name_H-M   'P 1'
#
loop_
_entity.id
_entity.type
_entity.pdbx_description
1 polymer ?
#
loop_
_entity_poly.entity_id
_entity_poly.type
_entity_poly.pdbx_seq_one_letter_code
_entity_poly.pdbx_strand_id
1 'polypeptide(L)'
;MKHGKTRTYRACLPAMVFLAAVPCVADAQVSAGGEYVIESSVVDNGGGDWLTGGQYASRGSIGQTLGTETPVRGGHFINRSGFYNPPYFTYQKGLPSTLSLYSGEVSLSMPPDAVTDREMFDIGINRQSLNQPLLVEMSKVEAANRKMSANEGPWAQFSDNDLTEMYIFDEHTLTRDPLKKTGVLSLRYRDADSDGIIDFSNPPVKVDTVDAWVLDEKTRLWTLLPNMGLNKDNKTITVSFQGPGVYNMIGAMATGVDKVYSYPTPFRPNGPNKGGKLDGPGRTGTEAEGITFQDVTAQTGNISIYTLNGQLIRKLDLAAPRADLNSVVWNVKNDSGSRVASGVYLWRVTSGSNSKTGKVMIIW
;
A
#
# COMPACT_ATOMS: atom_id res chain seq x y z
N MET A 1 -3.74 90.95 -21.66
CA MET A 1 -4.03 92.15 -20.83
C MET A 1 -4.65 91.68 -19.52
N LYS A 2 -3.99 92.00 -18.40
CA LYS A 2 -4.43 91.92 -16.98
C LYS A 2 -4.99 90.59 -16.39
N HIS A 3 -4.16 90.03 -15.50
CA HIS A 3 -4.41 89.43 -14.19
C HIS A 3 -5.85 89.24 -13.65
N GLY A 4 -6.06 88.14 -12.92
CA GLY A 4 -6.83 88.21 -11.67
C GLY A 4 -7.41 86.92 -11.08
N LYS A 5 -6.57 86.15 -10.36
CA LYS A 5 -6.82 85.41 -9.09
C LYS A 5 -8.14 84.63 -8.85
N THR A 6 -7.95 83.31 -8.82
CA THR A 6 -8.34 82.31 -7.78
C THR A 6 -9.35 82.70 -6.70
N ARG A 7 -10.39 81.86 -6.53
CA ARG A 7 -10.86 81.36 -5.23
C ARG A 7 -11.36 79.92 -5.35
N THR A 8 -10.64 79.00 -4.73
CA THR A 8 -11.07 77.66 -4.31
C THR A 8 -12.03 77.78 -3.13
N TYR A 9 -13.08 76.95 -3.07
CA TYR A 9 -13.37 76.02 -1.96
C TYR A 9 -14.30 74.90 -2.47
N ARG A 10 -13.97 73.67 -2.06
CA ARG A 10 -14.62 72.39 -2.41
C ARG A 10 -15.97 72.23 -1.70
N ALA A 11 -16.91 71.54 -2.33
CA ALA A 11 -17.63 70.42 -1.71
C ALA A 11 -18.37 69.54 -2.75
N CYS A 12 -18.08 68.24 -2.66
CA CYS A 12 -18.85 67.04 -3.02
C CYS A 12 -19.38 66.76 -4.45
N LEU A 13 -18.81 65.64 -4.97
CA LEU A 13 -19.26 64.68 -5.99
C LEU A 13 -20.73 64.20 -5.86
N PRO A 14 -21.31 63.47 -6.85
CA PRO A 14 -20.63 62.72 -7.92
C PRO A 14 -21.15 62.95 -9.36
N ALA A 15 -20.22 62.86 -10.31
CA ALA A 15 -20.50 62.84 -11.74
C ALA A 15 -20.45 61.40 -12.28
N MET A 16 -21.47 61.05 -13.08
CA MET A 16 -21.58 59.85 -13.89
C MET A 16 -20.36 59.66 -14.81
N VAL A 17 -19.88 58.42 -14.91
CA VAL A 17 -18.94 57.98 -15.93
C VAL A 17 -19.64 56.98 -16.84
N PHE A 18 -19.71 57.30 -18.13
CA PHE A 18 -20.09 56.39 -19.22
C PHE A 18 -19.02 55.29 -19.35
N LEU A 19 -19.42 54.02 -19.20
CA LEU A 19 -18.57 52.86 -19.48
C LEU A 19 -18.86 52.35 -20.91
N ALA A 20 -17.82 52.25 -21.72
CA ALA A 20 -17.86 51.60 -23.03
C ALA A 20 -18.06 50.08 -22.87
N ALA A 21 -19.01 49.52 -23.62
CA ALA A 21 -19.33 48.10 -23.60
C ALA A 21 -18.24 47.28 -24.31
N VAL A 22 -17.58 46.40 -23.56
CA VAL A 22 -16.78 45.28 -24.08
C VAL A 22 -17.77 44.17 -24.43
N PRO A 23 -17.74 43.56 -25.63
CA PRO A 23 -18.55 42.38 -25.91
C PRO A 23 -18.07 41.22 -25.04
N CYS A 24 -18.87 40.88 -24.03
CA CYS A 24 -18.72 39.67 -23.25
C CYS A 24 -19.07 38.50 -24.17
N VAL A 25 -18.06 37.72 -24.58
CA VAL A 25 -18.30 36.40 -25.16
C VAL A 25 -18.76 35.53 -24.00
N ALA A 26 -20.07 35.30 -23.90
CA ALA A 26 -20.61 34.32 -22.99
C ALA A 26 -20.15 32.93 -23.49
N ASP A 27 -19.10 32.39 -22.87
CA ASP A 27 -18.80 30.96 -22.96
C ASP A 27 -19.98 30.21 -22.33
N ALA A 28 -20.92 29.79 -23.16
CA ALA A 28 -21.87 28.75 -22.80
C ALA A 28 -21.12 27.43 -22.86
N GLN A 29 -20.54 27.01 -21.74
CA GLN A 29 -20.17 25.61 -21.57
C GLN A 29 -21.47 24.80 -21.55
N VAL A 30 -21.85 24.28 -22.71
CA VAL A 30 -22.85 23.22 -22.79
C VAL A 30 -22.19 21.98 -22.21
N SER A 31 -22.51 21.67 -20.96
CA SER A 31 -22.27 20.33 -20.44
C SER A 31 -23.15 19.38 -21.25
N ALA A 32 -22.56 18.64 -22.18
CA ALA A 32 -23.20 17.49 -22.76
C ALA A 32 -23.24 16.42 -21.67
N GLY A 33 -24.40 16.25 -21.05
CA GLY A 33 -24.63 15.14 -20.13
C GLY A 33 -24.30 13.83 -20.87
N GLY A 34 -23.26 13.15 -20.43
CA GLY A 34 -23.01 11.78 -20.83
C GLY A 34 -24.11 10.88 -20.30
N GLU A 35 -24.35 9.77 -20.98
CA GLU A 35 -25.17 8.69 -20.44
C GLU A 35 -24.50 8.19 -19.16
N TYR A 36 -25.23 8.14 -18.05
CA TYR A 36 -24.73 7.65 -16.78
C TYR A 36 -25.69 6.59 -16.27
N VAL A 37 -25.14 5.44 -15.87
CA VAL A 37 -25.90 4.37 -15.23
C VAL A 37 -25.69 4.49 -13.73
N ILE A 38 -26.79 4.64 -12.98
CA ILE A 38 -26.79 4.51 -11.53
C ILE A 38 -27.16 3.07 -11.21
N GLU A 39 -26.16 2.26 -10.87
CA GLU A 39 -26.37 0.94 -10.28
C GLU A 39 -26.55 1.09 -8.76
N SER A 40 -27.77 0.87 -8.30
CA SER A 40 -28.12 0.72 -6.88
C SER A 40 -28.36 -0.76 -6.61
N SER A 41 -27.65 -1.33 -5.63
CA SER A 41 -27.83 -2.73 -5.20
C SER A 41 -28.87 -2.88 -4.09
N VAL A 42 -29.70 -1.86 -3.81
CA VAL A 42 -30.81 -2.02 -2.87
C VAL A 42 -32.01 -1.17 -3.28
N VAL A 43 -33.13 -1.84 -3.56
CA VAL A 43 -34.47 -1.28 -3.38
C VAL A 43 -35.10 -2.07 -2.24
N ASP A 44 -35.10 -1.49 -1.04
CA ASP A 44 -36.05 -1.93 -0.02
C ASP A 44 -37.45 -1.51 -0.50
N ASN A 45 -38.33 -2.49 -0.72
CA ASN A 45 -39.77 -2.26 -0.95
C ASN A 45 -40.61 -2.68 0.26
N GLY A 46 -40.12 -2.43 1.46
CA GLY A 46 -40.89 -2.46 2.69
C GLY A 46 -40.23 -3.27 3.80
N GLY A 47 -39.56 -2.56 4.71
CA GLY A 47 -39.64 -2.87 6.14
C GLY A 47 -38.35 -3.36 6.79
N GLY A 48 -37.51 -2.41 7.17
CA GLY A 48 -37.05 -2.29 8.56
C GLY A 48 -35.86 -3.12 9.04
N ASP A 49 -35.42 -4.15 8.31
CA ASP A 49 -34.24 -4.94 8.71
C ASP A 49 -33.03 -4.72 7.80
N TRP A 50 -31.87 -4.52 8.43
CA TRP A 50 -30.58 -4.40 7.74
C TRP A 50 -30.19 -5.78 7.20
N LEU A 51 -30.15 -5.93 5.88
CA LEU A 51 -29.57 -7.13 5.27
C LEU A 51 -28.05 -7.09 5.45
N THR A 52 -27.52 -7.99 6.28
CA THR A 52 -26.08 -8.24 6.44
C THR A 52 -25.59 -9.14 5.30
N GLY A 53 -25.15 -8.54 4.20
CA GLY A 53 -24.51 -9.26 3.10
C GLY A 53 -24.37 -8.43 1.83
N GLY A 54 -23.16 -7.96 1.55
CA GLY A 54 -22.82 -7.20 0.34
C GLY A 54 -21.82 -6.07 0.65
N GLN A 55 -20.68 -6.05 -0.04
CA GLN A 55 -19.59 -5.10 0.21
C GLN A 55 -19.38 -4.13 -0.97
N TYR A 56 -20.29 -3.17 -1.24
CA TYR A 56 -20.03 -2.11 -2.25
C TYR A 56 -20.42 -0.69 -1.83
N ALA A 57 -19.61 0.28 -2.25
CA ALA A 57 -19.94 1.70 -2.36
C ALA A 57 -19.43 2.22 -3.71
N SER A 58 -20.34 2.73 -4.55
CA SER A 58 -19.99 3.50 -5.75
C SER A 58 -19.99 4.99 -5.39
N ARG A 59 -18.91 5.71 -5.72
CA ARG A 59 -18.84 7.17 -5.57
C ARG A 59 -18.90 7.82 -6.95
N GLY A 60 -20.09 8.28 -7.33
CA GLY A 60 -20.24 9.30 -8.36
C GLY A 60 -19.80 10.66 -7.82
N SER A 61 -19.18 11.49 -8.66
CA SER A 61 -18.96 12.90 -8.38
C SER A 61 -20.31 13.64 -8.40
N ILE A 62 -20.88 13.89 -7.21
CA ILE A 62 -22.01 14.81 -7.06
C ILE A 62 -21.47 16.22 -6.87
N GLY A 63 -21.83 17.12 -7.80
CA GLY A 63 -21.50 18.53 -7.68
C GLY A 63 -22.33 19.40 -8.60
N GLN A 64 -23.58 19.69 -8.24
CA GLN A 64 -24.15 21.03 -8.44
C GLN A 64 -25.44 21.24 -7.63
N THR A 65 -25.53 22.35 -6.92
CA THR A 65 -26.79 22.87 -6.38
C THR A 65 -27.60 23.41 -7.54
N LEU A 66 -28.62 22.67 -7.99
CA LEU A 66 -29.55 23.15 -9.01
C LEU A 66 -30.51 24.16 -8.35
N GLY A 67 -30.49 25.39 -8.87
CA GLY A 67 -31.51 26.39 -8.57
C GLY A 67 -32.90 25.86 -8.93
N THR A 68 -33.91 26.37 -8.23
CA THR A 68 -35.30 25.96 -8.38
C THR A 68 -35.77 26.11 -9.83
N GLU A 69 -36.37 25.02 -10.32
CA GLU A 69 -37.19 24.89 -11.54
C GLU A 69 -36.48 24.60 -12.87
N THR A 70 -36.25 23.30 -13.15
CA THR A 70 -36.71 22.61 -14.38
C THR A 70 -36.22 21.15 -14.40
N PRO A 71 -37.09 20.15 -14.70
CA PRO A 71 -36.65 18.77 -14.86
C PRO A 71 -36.06 18.55 -16.27
N VAL A 72 -34.79 18.17 -16.35
CA VAL A 72 -34.15 17.72 -17.60
C VAL A 72 -34.50 16.25 -17.82
N ARG A 73 -35.05 15.91 -18.99
CA ARG A 73 -35.32 14.52 -19.43
C ARG A 73 -34.19 14.05 -20.35
N GLY A 74 -33.64 12.87 -20.07
CA GLY A 74 -32.77 12.13 -21.00
C GLY A 74 -32.27 10.82 -20.37
N GLY A 75 -32.37 9.71 -21.13
CA GLY A 75 -31.80 8.40 -20.79
C GLY A 75 -32.79 7.23 -20.87
N HIS A 76 -32.47 6.21 -21.66
CA HIS A 76 -33.10 4.89 -21.55
C HIS A 76 -32.47 4.18 -20.35
N PHE A 77 -33.28 3.82 -19.36
CA PHE A 77 -32.81 3.08 -18.18
C PHE A 77 -33.08 1.59 -18.37
N ILE A 78 -32.03 0.77 -18.32
CA ILE A 78 -32.17 -0.67 -18.15
C ILE A 78 -31.72 -0.99 -16.73
N ASN A 79 -32.68 -1.33 -15.87
CA ASN A 79 -32.42 -1.82 -14.52
C ASN A 79 -32.22 -3.34 -14.60
N ARG A 80 -31.00 -3.83 -14.37
CA ARG A 80 -30.73 -5.26 -14.16
C ARG A 80 -30.57 -5.49 -12.65
N SER A 81 -31.65 -5.90 -12.00
CA SER A 81 -31.67 -6.30 -10.58
C SER A 81 -31.36 -7.79 -10.43
N GLY A 82 -30.37 -8.14 -9.61
CA GLY A 82 -30.09 -9.55 -9.25
C GLY A 82 -29.10 -9.68 -8.10
N PHE A 83 -29.22 -10.76 -7.32
CA PHE A 83 -28.21 -11.21 -6.36
C PHE A 83 -27.04 -11.80 -7.14
N TYR A 84 -26.02 -11.01 -7.44
CA TYR A 84 -24.84 -11.50 -8.15
C TYR A 84 -23.69 -11.76 -7.18
N ASN A 85 -23.30 -13.03 -7.09
CA ASN A 85 -22.10 -13.49 -6.40
C ASN A 85 -21.24 -14.22 -7.44
N PRO A 86 -20.05 -13.72 -7.83
CA PRO A 86 -19.36 -12.55 -7.27
C PRO A 86 -19.92 -11.21 -7.76
N PRO A 87 -19.59 -10.11 -7.06
CA PRO A 87 -19.85 -8.74 -7.52
C PRO A 87 -19.30 -8.44 -8.92
N TYR A 88 -19.93 -7.50 -9.63
CA TYR A 88 -19.37 -6.94 -10.86
C TYR A 88 -19.69 -5.45 -11.06
N PHE A 89 -19.06 -4.81 -12.03
CA PHE A 89 -19.29 -3.42 -12.44
C PHE A 89 -19.21 -3.27 -13.96
N THR A 90 -20.10 -2.45 -14.53
CA THR A 90 -20.14 -2.12 -15.95
C THR A 90 -19.11 -1.05 -16.35
N TYR A 91 -18.05 -1.44 -17.07
CA TYR A 91 -17.17 -0.49 -17.75
C TYR A 91 -17.82 0.07 -19.00
N GLN A 92 -17.57 1.35 -19.30
CA GLN A 92 -17.94 1.97 -20.57
C GLN A 92 -16.71 2.54 -21.28
N LYS A 93 -16.56 2.21 -22.56
CA LYS A 93 -15.48 2.71 -23.40
C LYS A 93 -15.50 4.25 -23.48
N GLY A 94 -14.31 4.85 -23.61
CA GLY A 94 -14.14 6.30 -23.67
C GLY A 94 -14.22 7.01 -22.31
N LEU A 95 -14.56 6.32 -21.21
CA LEU A 95 -14.62 6.91 -19.87
C LEU A 95 -13.62 6.24 -18.91
N PRO A 96 -13.02 7.01 -17.98
CA PRO A 96 -12.28 6.42 -16.88
C PRO A 96 -13.27 5.71 -15.95
N SER A 97 -12.84 4.58 -15.39
CA SER A 97 -13.66 3.81 -14.46
C SER A 97 -12.87 3.50 -13.20
N THR A 98 -13.50 3.66 -12.03
CA THR A 98 -12.91 3.28 -10.75
C THR A 98 -13.88 2.39 -10.00
N LEU A 99 -13.39 1.24 -9.56
CA LEU A 99 -14.10 0.23 -8.79
C LEU A 99 -13.39 0.07 -7.46
N SER A 100 -14.12 0.05 -6.35
CA SER A 100 -13.58 -0.28 -5.04
C SER A 100 -14.55 -1.21 -4.31
N LEU A 101 -14.03 -2.27 -3.70
CA LEU A 101 -14.81 -3.06 -2.74
C LEU A 101 -15.11 -2.18 -1.51
N TYR A 102 -16.28 -2.31 -0.91
CA TYR A 102 -16.63 -1.54 0.32
C TYR A 102 -15.72 -1.86 1.49
N SER A 103 -15.19 -3.08 1.55
CA SER A 103 -14.15 -3.46 2.52
C SER A 103 -12.86 -2.66 2.36
N GLY A 104 -12.67 -1.99 1.23
CA GLY A 104 -11.44 -1.30 0.86
C GLY A 104 -10.29 -2.26 0.56
N GLU A 105 -10.56 -3.56 0.44
CA GLU A 105 -9.52 -4.56 0.21
C GLU A 105 -8.95 -4.48 -1.21
N VAL A 106 -9.78 -4.18 -2.20
CA VAL A 106 -9.37 -4.05 -3.59
C VAL A 106 -9.94 -2.77 -4.17
N SER A 107 -9.09 -2.03 -4.88
CA SER A 107 -9.52 -0.92 -5.73
C SER A 107 -8.86 -1.05 -7.10
N LEU A 108 -9.64 -0.88 -8.15
CA LEU A 108 -9.21 -0.93 -9.53
C LEU A 108 -9.57 0.39 -10.21
N SER A 109 -8.63 0.99 -10.92
CA SER A 109 -8.85 2.13 -11.81
C SER A 109 -8.43 1.77 -13.21
N MET A 110 -9.24 2.11 -14.20
CA MET A 110 -8.95 1.89 -15.61
C MET A 110 -9.08 3.20 -16.38
N PRO A 111 -8.11 3.51 -17.27
CA PRO A 111 -8.22 4.67 -18.14
C PRO A 111 -9.31 4.48 -19.22
N PRO A 112 -9.72 5.57 -19.88
CA PRO A 112 -10.51 5.50 -21.12
C PRO A 112 -9.84 4.61 -22.16
N ASP A 113 -10.64 3.78 -22.82
CA ASP A 113 -10.21 2.83 -23.87
C ASP A 113 -9.17 1.80 -23.38
N ALA A 114 -9.23 1.41 -22.11
CA ALA A 114 -8.45 0.29 -21.58
C ALA A 114 -8.81 -1.03 -22.27
N VAL A 115 -10.08 -1.16 -22.67
CA VAL A 115 -10.62 -2.23 -23.51
C VAL A 115 -11.29 -1.56 -24.70
N THR A 116 -10.96 -2.00 -25.91
CA THR A 116 -11.35 -1.30 -27.15
C THR A 116 -12.27 -2.12 -28.06
N ASP A 117 -12.27 -3.44 -27.86
CA ASP A 117 -13.04 -4.43 -28.61
C ASP A 117 -14.49 -4.54 -28.13
N ARG A 118 -14.83 -3.88 -27.02
CA ARG A 118 -16.18 -3.83 -26.46
C ARG A 118 -16.54 -2.42 -26.04
N GLU A 119 -17.81 -2.08 -26.22
CA GLU A 119 -18.36 -0.79 -25.78
C GLU A 119 -18.72 -0.82 -24.29
N MET A 120 -19.25 -1.96 -23.81
CA MET A 120 -19.59 -2.20 -22.40
C MET A 120 -19.28 -3.65 -21.98
N PHE A 121 -18.84 -3.85 -20.74
CA PHE A 121 -18.62 -5.18 -20.15
C PHE A 121 -18.55 -5.10 -18.62
N ASP A 122 -18.73 -6.24 -17.97
CA ASP A 122 -18.70 -6.37 -16.52
C ASP A 122 -17.34 -6.88 -16.03
N ILE A 123 -16.80 -6.30 -14.94
CA ILE A 123 -15.63 -6.84 -14.24
C ILE A 123 -16.06 -7.48 -12.94
N GLY A 124 -15.89 -8.79 -12.84
CA GLY A 124 -16.04 -9.52 -11.59
C GLY A 124 -14.75 -9.52 -10.77
N ILE A 125 -14.87 -9.27 -9.46
CA ILE A 125 -13.76 -9.40 -8.50
C ILE A 125 -14.17 -10.37 -7.40
N ASN A 126 -13.44 -11.46 -7.27
CA ASN A 126 -13.58 -12.39 -6.15
C ASN A 126 -12.30 -12.36 -5.31
N ARG A 127 -12.40 -11.85 -4.09
CA ARG A 127 -11.31 -11.91 -3.10
C ARG A 127 -11.80 -12.73 -1.91
N GLN A 128 -11.58 -14.03 -1.98
CA GLN A 128 -11.93 -14.95 -0.88
C GLN A 128 -10.91 -16.09 -0.80
N SER A 129 -10.83 -16.67 0.41
CA SER A 129 -10.04 -17.84 0.79
C SER A 129 -10.09 -18.94 -0.29
N LEU A 130 -8.97 -19.63 -0.56
CA LEU A 130 -8.79 -20.75 -1.52
C LEU A 130 -9.89 -21.85 -1.57
N ASN A 131 -10.85 -21.82 -0.64
CA ASN A 131 -11.93 -22.78 -0.51
C ASN A 131 -13.13 -22.55 -1.46
N GLN A 132 -13.21 -21.42 -2.18
CA GLN A 132 -14.26 -21.16 -3.18
C GLN A 132 -13.73 -20.37 -4.40
N PRO A 133 -12.78 -20.94 -5.17
CA PRO A 133 -12.37 -20.34 -6.43
C PRO A 133 -13.56 -20.27 -7.38
N LEU A 134 -13.69 -19.19 -8.13
CA LEU A 134 -14.81 -19.07 -9.08
C LEU A 134 -14.43 -19.69 -10.41
N LEU A 135 -13.26 -19.32 -10.93
CA LEU A 135 -12.87 -19.67 -12.30
C LEU A 135 -11.43 -20.17 -12.42
N VAL A 136 -10.59 -20.04 -11.39
CA VAL A 136 -9.23 -20.58 -11.43
C VAL A 136 -9.21 -22.05 -11.03
N GLU A 137 -8.43 -22.85 -11.75
CA GLU A 137 -8.09 -24.21 -11.31
C GLU A 137 -7.03 -24.15 -10.21
N MET A 138 -7.38 -24.57 -8.99
CA MET A 138 -6.47 -24.52 -7.84
C MET A 138 -5.17 -25.29 -8.03
N SER A 139 -5.20 -26.37 -8.82
CA SER A 139 -4.00 -27.14 -9.16
C SER A 139 -2.91 -26.28 -9.84
N LYS A 140 -3.30 -25.22 -10.56
CA LYS A 140 -2.37 -24.25 -11.17
C LYS A 140 -1.76 -23.32 -10.13
N VAL A 141 -2.58 -22.80 -9.21
CA VAL A 141 -2.15 -21.96 -8.08
C VAL A 141 -1.16 -22.73 -7.21
N GLU A 142 -1.52 -23.94 -6.81
CA GLU A 142 -0.65 -24.80 -6.00
C GLU A 142 0.66 -25.14 -6.72
N ALA A 143 0.62 -25.40 -8.04
CA ALA A 143 1.82 -25.63 -8.82
C ALA A 143 2.73 -24.40 -8.87
N ALA A 144 2.16 -23.19 -8.99
CA ALA A 144 2.90 -21.94 -8.96
C ALA A 144 3.49 -21.69 -7.56
N ASN A 145 2.73 -21.93 -6.49
CA ASN A 145 3.21 -21.82 -5.10
C ASN A 145 4.41 -22.75 -4.86
N ARG A 146 4.31 -24.02 -5.26
CA ARG A 146 5.41 -24.99 -5.13
C ARG A 146 6.69 -24.54 -5.85
N LYS A 147 6.57 -24.01 -7.08
CA LYS A 147 7.72 -23.51 -7.85
C LYS A 147 8.32 -22.27 -7.21
N MET A 148 7.49 -21.35 -6.74
CA MET A 148 7.94 -20.14 -6.06
C MET A 148 8.65 -20.47 -4.74
N SER A 149 8.09 -21.34 -3.90
CA SER A 149 8.77 -21.80 -2.68
C SER A 149 10.08 -22.55 -2.96
N ALA A 150 10.18 -23.27 -4.08
CA ALA A 150 11.43 -23.93 -4.47
C ALA A 150 12.53 -22.92 -4.87
N ASN A 151 12.15 -21.78 -5.44
CA ASN A 151 13.09 -20.75 -5.91
C ASN A 151 13.46 -19.74 -4.79
N GLU A 152 12.46 -19.24 -4.07
CA GLU A 152 12.61 -18.18 -3.05
C GLU A 152 12.71 -18.73 -1.62
N GLY A 153 12.49 -20.04 -1.46
CA GLY A 153 12.52 -20.72 -0.17
C GLY A 153 11.23 -20.57 0.65
N PRO A 154 11.26 -20.98 1.92
CA PRO A 154 10.10 -20.97 2.82
C PRO A 154 9.53 -19.57 3.11
N TRP A 155 10.27 -18.51 2.81
CA TRP A 155 9.88 -17.12 3.06
C TRP A 155 8.93 -16.56 2.01
N ALA A 156 8.83 -17.20 0.84
CA ALA A 156 7.75 -16.93 -0.10
C ALA A 156 6.44 -17.44 0.49
N GLN A 157 5.81 -16.58 1.29
CA GLN A 157 4.54 -16.86 1.93
C GLN A 157 3.40 -16.44 1.02
N PHE A 158 2.47 -17.37 0.81
CA PHE A 158 1.24 -17.12 0.08
C PHE A 158 0.15 -16.96 1.12
N SER A 159 -0.60 -15.88 1.04
CA SER A 159 -1.81 -15.77 1.81
C SER A 159 -2.94 -16.40 1.01
N ASP A 160 -3.47 -17.48 1.56
CA ASP A 160 -4.62 -18.19 1.00
C ASP A 160 -5.89 -17.32 1.04
N ASN A 161 -5.90 -16.27 1.86
CA ASN A 161 -7.00 -15.33 2.01
C ASN A 161 -6.84 -14.02 1.22
N ASP A 162 -5.70 -13.83 0.54
CA ASP A 162 -5.44 -12.62 -0.26
C ASP A 162 -5.38 -12.90 -1.76
N LEU A 163 -5.72 -14.12 -2.18
CA LEU A 163 -5.96 -14.45 -3.58
C LEU A 163 -7.12 -13.60 -4.12
N THR A 164 -6.88 -12.88 -5.20
CA THR A 164 -7.88 -12.05 -5.87
C THR A 164 -8.04 -12.52 -7.31
N GLU A 165 -9.19 -13.08 -7.64
CA GLU A 165 -9.57 -13.42 -9.00
C GLU A 165 -10.31 -12.25 -9.64
N MET A 166 -9.91 -11.90 -10.86
CA MET A 166 -10.56 -10.88 -11.67
C MET A 166 -10.89 -11.44 -13.04
N TYR A 167 -12.10 -11.17 -13.52
CA TYR A 167 -12.54 -11.63 -14.82
C TYR A 167 -13.43 -10.58 -15.48
N ILE A 168 -13.33 -10.51 -16.80
CA ILE A 168 -14.19 -9.67 -17.62
C ILE A 168 -15.24 -10.56 -18.26
N PHE A 169 -16.51 -10.17 -18.20
CA PHE A 169 -17.59 -10.89 -18.85
C PHE A 169 -18.64 -9.96 -19.43
N ASP A 170 -19.43 -10.49 -20.35
CA ASP A 170 -20.66 -9.88 -20.83
C ASP A 170 -21.74 -10.97 -20.95
N GLU A 171 -22.88 -10.64 -21.57
CA GLU A 171 -24.01 -11.56 -21.74
C GLU A 171 -23.71 -12.80 -22.62
N HIS A 172 -22.57 -12.83 -23.31
CA HIS A 172 -22.22 -13.89 -24.25
C HIS A 172 -20.85 -14.53 -24.01
N THR A 173 -19.93 -13.83 -23.32
CA THR A 173 -18.53 -14.21 -23.26
C THR A 173 -17.88 -13.90 -21.92
N LEU A 174 -16.94 -14.76 -21.51
CA LEU A 174 -15.99 -14.54 -20.43
C LEU A 174 -14.60 -14.43 -21.05
N THR A 175 -13.88 -13.35 -20.76
CA THR A 175 -12.58 -13.07 -21.38
C THR A 175 -11.50 -12.79 -20.34
N ARG A 176 -10.29 -13.26 -20.67
CA ARG A 176 -9.06 -13.08 -19.89
C ARG A 176 -7.95 -12.39 -20.67
N ASP A 177 -8.32 -11.66 -21.72
CA ASP A 177 -7.35 -10.97 -22.56
C ASP A 177 -6.76 -9.76 -21.83
N PRO A 178 -5.47 -9.45 -22.04
CA PRO A 178 -4.86 -8.25 -21.49
C PRO A 178 -5.52 -6.96 -22.02
N LEU A 179 -5.51 -5.92 -21.19
CA LEU A 179 -5.95 -4.57 -21.54
C LEU A 179 -5.04 -3.96 -22.61
N LYS A 180 -5.61 -3.09 -23.45
CA LYS A 180 -4.85 -2.25 -24.40
C LYS A 180 -4.12 -1.11 -23.71
N LYS A 181 -4.67 -0.58 -22.63
CA LYS A 181 -4.03 0.42 -21.76
C LYS A 181 -4.05 -0.08 -20.32
N THR A 182 -2.94 0.06 -19.62
CA THR A 182 -2.80 -0.40 -18.24
C THR A 182 -3.62 0.44 -17.28
N GLY A 183 -4.32 -0.24 -16.37
CA GLY A 183 -4.97 0.38 -15.22
C GLY A 183 -4.06 0.42 -13.99
N VAL A 184 -4.66 0.77 -12.86
CA VAL A 184 -4.05 0.77 -11.53
C VAL A 184 -4.84 -0.16 -10.62
N LEU A 185 -4.17 -1.13 -10.03
CA LEU A 185 -4.72 -2.03 -9.04
C LEU A 185 -4.12 -1.71 -7.67
N SER A 186 -4.96 -1.51 -6.67
CA SER A 186 -4.58 -1.39 -5.27
C SER A 186 -5.10 -2.59 -4.50
N LEU A 187 -4.20 -3.31 -3.83
CA LEU A 187 -4.51 -4.45 -2.97
C LEU A 187 -4.14 -4.11 -1.53
N ARG A 188 -5.06 -4.33 -0.60
CA ARG A 188 -4.80 -4.18 0.83
C ARG A 188 -4.15 -5.42 1.41
N TYR A 189 -3.06 -5.29 2.17
CA TYR A 189 -2.45 -6.38 2.95
C TYR A 189 -2.88 -6.33 4.42
N ARG A 190 -2.58 -7.41 5.16
CA ARG A 190 -2.99 -7.60 6.56
C ARG A 190 -1.80 -7.34 7.48
N ASP A 191 -1.93 -6.33 8.33
CA ASP A 191 -0.97 -5.92 9.36
C ASP A 191 -1.80 -5.15 10.40
N ALA A 192 -2.64 -5.85 11.16
CA ALA A 192 -3.71 -5.25 11.95
C ALA A 192 -3.16 -4.37 13.09
N ASP A 193 -2.10 -4.84 13.74
CA ASP A 193 -1.43 -4.17 14.86
C ASP A 193 -0.32 -3.18 14.44
N SER A 194 -0.02 -3.09 13.13
CA SER A 194 0.94 -2.13 12.56
C SER A 194 2.37 -2.37 13.05
N ASP A 195 2.72 -3.64 13.28
CA ASP A 195 4.05 -4.07 13.68
C ASP A 195 5.02 -4.21 12.48
N GLY A 196 4.51 -4.04 11.25
CA GLY A 196 5.27 -4.15 10.02
C GLY A 196 5.50 -5.58 9.55
N ILE A 197 4.74 -6.53 10.10
CA ILE A 197 4.70 -7.94 9.75
C ILE A 197 3.33 -8.25 9.14
N ILE A 198 3.31 -9.16 8.18
CA ILE A 198 2.06 -9.65 7.61
C ILE A 198 1.39 -10.60 8.58
N ASP A 199 0.15 -10.30 8.96
CA ASP A 199 -0.65 -11.14 9.86
C ASP A 199 -0.77 -12.57 9.32
N PHE A 200 -0.71 -13.55 10.22
CA PHE A 200 -0.84 -14.98 9.91
C PHE A 200 0.26 -15.55 8.99
N SER A 201 1.35 -14.83 8.74
CA SER A 201 2.51 -15.34 7.99
C SER A 201 3.38 -16.25 8.86
N ASN A 202 3.82 -17.40 8.32
CA ASN A 202 4.74 -18.31 9.01
C ASN A 202 5.70 -19.03 8.01
N PRO A 203 7.00 -18.66 7.97
CA PRO A 203 7.69 -17.71 8.85
C PRO A 203 7.18 -16.27 8.71
N PRO A 204 7.41 -15.41 9.72
CA PRO A 204 6.98 -14.01 9.67
C PRO A 204 7.48 -13.30 8.41
N VAL A 205 6.63 -12.56 7.71
CA VAL A 205 6.96 -11.81 6.51
C VAL A 205 6.86 -10.33 6.76
N LYS A 206 7.86 -9.55 6.34
CA LYS A 206 7.83 -8.10 6.50
C LYS A 206 6.97 -7.46 5.43
N VAL A 207 6.21 -6.44 5.83
CA VAL A 207 5.43 -5.60 4.92
C VAL A 207 6.30 -4.99 3.82
N ASP A 208 7.55 -4.62 4.13
CA ASP A 208 8.49 -4.04 3.16
C ASP A 208 8.98 -5.00 2.07
N THR A 209 8.76 -6.31 2.22
CA THR A 209 9.16 -7.31 1.22
C THR A 209 7.98 -7.86 0.44
N VAL A 210 6.77 -7.35 0.68
CA VAL A 210 5.56 -7.77 -0.04
C VAL A 210 5.48 -7.09 -1.39
N ASP A 211 5.32 -7.90 -2.42
CA ASP A 211 4.97 -7.46 -3.77
C ASP A 211 3.70 -8.14 -4.26
N ALA A 212 3.06 -7.57 -5.28
CA ALA A 212 1.91 -8.19 -5.95
C ALA A 212 2.35 -8.96 -7.18
N TRP A 213 1.73 -10.12 -7.39
CA TRP A 213 2.05 -11.08 -8.43
C TRP A 213 0.79 -11.48 -9.16
N VAL A 214 0.93 -11.80 -10.45
CA VAL A 214 -0.14 -12.36 -11.28
C VAL A 214 0.23 -13.79 -11.69
N LEU A 215 -0.75 -14.70 -11.66
CA LEU A 215 -0.57 -16.08 -12.10
C LEU A 215 -0.56 -16.14 -13.63
N ASP A 216 0.54 -16.62 -14.20
CA ASP A 216 0.55 -17.13 -15.56
C ASP A 216 0.05 -18.57 -15.54
N GLU A 217 -1.19 -18.78 -15.95
CA GLU A 217 -1.84 -20.10 -15.96
C GLU A 217 -1.22 -21.09 -16.96
N LYS A 218 -0.55 -20.62 -18.01
CA LYS A 218 0.08 -21.47 -19.02
C LYS A 218 1.36 -22.08 -18.47
N THR A 219 2.22 -21.23 -17.91
CA THR A 219 3.50 -21.68 -17.34
C THR A 219 3.35 -22.15 -15.89
N ARG A 220 2.23 -21.83 -15.23
CA ARG A 220 1.95 -22.08 -13.81
C ARG A 220 3.06 -21.45 -12.97
N LEU A 221 3.31 -20.17 -13.20
CA LEU A 221 4.30 -19.35 -12.51
C LEU A 221 3.64 -18.06 -12.02
N TRP A 222 4.11 -17.58 -10.87
CA TRP A 222 3.82 -16.22 -10.42
C TRP A 222 4.74 -15.25 -11.15
N THR A 223 4.15 -14.23 -11.75
CA THR A 223 4.85 -13.15 -12.45
C THR A 223 4.74 -11.88 -11.63
N LEU A 224 5.88 -11.27 -11.30
CA LEU A 224 5.94 -10.04 -10.52
C LEU A 224 5.29 -8.89 -11.29
N LEU A 225 4.41 -8.14 -10.62
CA LEU A 225 3.84 -6.94 -11.20
C LEU A 225 4.71 -5.72 -10.88
N PRO A 226 4.79 -4.73 -11.80
CA PRO A 226 5.46 -3.48 -11.51
C PRO A 226 4.80 -2.76 -10.33
N ASN A 227 5.55 -2.66 -9.22
CA ASN A 227 5.14 -1.97 -8.01
C ASN A 227 5.18 -0.44 -8.23
N MET A 228 4.06 0.24 -7.95
CA MET A 228 3.91 1.68 -8.06
C MET A 228 3.93 2.38 -6.71
N GLY A 229 3.79 1.64 -5.60
CA GLY A 229 3.91 2.20 -4.27
C GLY A 229 3.31 1.33 -3.17
N LEU A 230 3.96 1.33 -2.02
CA LEU A 230 3.50 0.74 -0.77
C LEU A 230 3.04 1.87 0.17
N ASN A 231 1.80 1.80 0.66
CA ASN A 231 1.23 2.73 1.63
C ASN A 231 0.97 2.00 2.95
N LYS A 232 1.81 2.26 3.95
CA LYS A 232 1.72 1.58 5.26
C LYS A 232 0.57 2.04 6.12
N ASP A 233 0.16 3.30 6.00
CA ASP A 233 -0.94 3.87 6.77
C ASP A 233 -2.29 3.25 6.34
N ASN A 234 -2.49 3.12 5.01
CA ASN A 234 -3.68 2.51 4.43
C ASN A 234 -3.57 1.00 4.27
N LYS A 235 -2.38 0.43 4.51
CA LYS A 235 -2.05 -0.99 4.36
C LYS A 235 -2.27 -1.49 2.94
N THR A 236 -1.89 -0.72 1.93
CA THR A 236 -2.10 -1.06 0.51
C THR A 236 -0.81 -1.10 -0.29
N ILE A 237 -0.76 -2.00 -1.28
CA ILE A 237 0.21 -1.99 -2.38
C ILE A 237 -0.51 -1.62 -3.67
N THR A 238 0.09 -0.73 -4.44
CA THR A 238 -0.45 -0.25 -5.71
C THR A 238 0.44 -0.74 -6.85
N VAL A 239 -0.15 -1.40 -7.86
CA VAL A 239 0.56 -2.01 -8.99
C VAL A 239 -0.13 -1.72 -10.32
N SER A 240 0.62 -1.86 -11.41
CA SER A 240 0.06 -1.75 -12.77
C SER A 240 -0.90 -2.92 -13.05
N PHE A 241 -2.14 -2.59 -13.42
CA PHE A 241 -3.14 -3.58 -13.82
C PHE A 241 -3.12 -3.80 -15.33
N GLN A 242 -2.78 -5.02 -15.75
CA GLN A 242 -2.69 -5.37 -17.17
C GLN A 242 -3.90 -6.13 -17.69
N GLY A 243 -4.82 -6.58 -16.83
CA GLY A 243 -6.05 -7.25 -17.24
C GLY A 243 -6.59 -8.25 -16.23
N PRO A 244 -7.72 -8.90 -16.54
CA PRO A 244 -8.27 -9.98 -15.72
C PRO A 244 -7.24 -11.11 -15.53
N GLY A 245 -7.30 -11.77 -14.38
CA GLY A 245 -6.35 -12.80 -13.99
C GLY A 245 -6.46 -13.12 -12.50
N VAL A 246 -5.49 -13.91 -12.01
CA VAL A 246 -5.41 -14.27 -10.60
C VAL A 246 -4.22 -13.57 -9.98
N TYR A 247 -4.49 -12.81 -8.93
CA TYR A 247 -3.53 -11.96 -8.26
C TYR A 247 -3.29 -12.48 -6.84
N ASN A 248 -2.06 -12.34 -6.35
CA ASN A 248 -1.74 -12.58 -4.96
C ASN A 248 -0.66 -11.60 -4.49
N MET A 249 -0.58 -11.39 -3.19
CA MET A 249 0.55 -10.70 -2.56
C MET A 249 1.46 -11.75 -1.95
N ILE A 250 2.72 -11.72 -2.35
CA ILE A 250 3.73 -12.65 -1.88
C ILE A 250 4.86 -11.82 -1.33
N GLY A 251 5.20 -12.04 -0.07
CA GLY A 251 6.41 -11.50 0.51
C GLY A 251 7.58 -12.44 0.35
N ALA A 252 8.79 -11.88 0.32
CA ALA A 252 10.03 -12.63 0.21
C ALA A 252 10.93 -12.45 1.44
N MET A 253 12.02 -13.20 1.48
CA MET A 253 13.04 -13.10 2.52
C MET A 253 13.71 -11.73 2.48
N ALA A 254 13.62 -10.97 3.57
CA ALA A 254 14.43 -9.77 3.73
C ALA A 254 15.89 -10.15 4.01
N THR A 255 16.82 -9.63 3.20
CA THR A 255 18.28 -9.82 3.39
C THR A 255 19.05 -8.50 3.51
N GLY A 256 18.36 -7.35 3.45
CA GLY A 256 18.97 -6.03 3.59
C GLY A 256 19.61 -5.86 4.97
N VAL A 257 20.84 -5.36 5.00
CA VAL A 257 21.62 -5.08 6.25
C VAL A 257 22.32 -3.73 6.20
N ASP A 258 22.16 -2.97 5.12
CA ASP A 258 22.85 -1.71 4.83
C ASP A 258 22.48 -0.58 5.82
N LYS A 259 21.29 -0.64 6.44
CA LYS A 259 20.85 0.34 7.43
C LYS A 259 21.23 0.01 8.87
N VAL A 260 21.67 -1.22 9.16
CA VAL A 260 21.91 -1.67 10.54
C VAL A 260 22.90 -0.79 11.30
N TYR A 261 22.58 -0.39 12.53
CA TYR A 261 23.52 0.32 13.41
C TYR A 261 23.37 -0.15 14.85
N SER A 262 24.43 0.03 15.64
CA SER A 262 24.44 -0.32 17.07
C SER A 262 24.24 0.91 17.95
N TYR A 263 23.37 0.81 18.96
CA TYR A 263 23.21 1.84 19.98
C TYR A 263 23.01 1.21 21.38
N PRO A 264 23.42 1.91 22.45
CA PRO A 264 24.21 3.13 22.41
C PRO A 264 25.68 2.86 22.03
N THR A 265 26.28 3.81 21.32
CA THR A 265 27.72 3.82 21.02
C THR A 265 28.31 5.18 21.39
N PRO A 266 29.13 5.32 22.45
CA PRO A 266 29.59 4.26 23.35
C PRO A 266 28.50 3.73 24.28
N PHE A 267 28.65 2.50 24.76
CA PHE A 267 27.87 1.88 25.85
C PHE A 267 28.60 2.11 27.18
N ARG A 268 27.97 2.88 28.08
CA ARG A 268 28.56 3.36 29.35
C ARG A 268 27.57 3.18 30.51
N PRO A 269 27.26 1.94 30.92
CA PRO A 269 26.18 1.68 31.87
C PRO A 269 26.43 2.25 33.27
N ASN A 270 27.68 2.39 33.72
CA ASN A 270 28.03 2.98 35.02
C ASN A 270 28.63 4.40 34.90
N GLY A 271 28.36 5.10 33.80
CA GLY A 271 28.81 6.47 33.59
C GLY A 271 28.25 7.45 34.65
N PRO A 272 28.92 8.60 34.89
CA PRO A 272 28.47 9.57 35.88
C PRO A 272 27.11 10.20 35.51
N ASN A 273 26.12 10.02 36.39
CA ASN A 273 24.80 10.64 36.29
C ASN A 273 24.85 12.15 36.63
N LYS A 274 25.28 13.01 35.70
CA LYS A 274 25.05 14.45 35.86
C LYS A 274 23.60 14.79 35.48
N GLY A 275 22.70 14.82 36.47
CA GLY A 275 21.34 15.33 36.33
C GLY A 275 20.19 14.33 36.48
N GLY A 276 20.44 13.11 36.99
CA GLY A 276 19.37 12.16 37.34
C GLY A 276 18.59 11.54 36.17
N LYS A 277 18.94 11.86 34.91
CA LYS A 277 18.42 11.17 33.72
C LYS A 277 19.38 10.07 33.28
N LEU A 278 18.83 8.98 32.75
CA LEU A 278 19.56 7.88 32.11
C LEU A 278 20.44 8.34 30.93
N ASP A 279 20.26 9.59 30.47
CA ASP A 279 20.98 10.24 29.36
C ASP A 279 21.83 11.46 29.81
N GLY A 280 22.25 11.52 31.08
CA GLY A 280 23.21 12.53 31.53
C GLY A 280 24.51 12.45 30.70
N PRO A 281 25.33 13.53 30.62
CA PRO A 281 26.45 13.67 29.66
C PRO A 281 27.62 12.66 29.81
N GLY A 282 27.45 11.57 30.55
CA GLY A 282 28.43 10.49 30.69
C GLY A 282 27.87 9.06 30.78
N ARG A 283 26.56 8.85 30.96
CA ARG A 283 25.93 7.52 31.03
C ARG A 283 25.13 7.24 29.77
N THR A 284 25.31 6.06 29.19
CA THR A 284 24.60 5.63 27.98
C THR A 284 24.23 4.16 28.08
N GLY A 285 22.92 3.88 28.05
CA GLY A 285 22.35 2.55 28.20
C GLY A 285 22.42 2.00 29.62
N THR A 286 21.90 0.78 29.78
CA THR A 286 21.94 0.02 31.03
C THR A 286 22.39 -1.41 30.76
N GLU A 287 22.91 -2.10 31.78
CA GLU A 287 23.29 -3.51 31.64
C GLU A 287 22.08 -4.42 31.35
N ALA A 288 20.90 -4.06 31.85
CA ALA A 288 19.68 -4.82 31.60
C ALA A 288 19.24 -4.74 30.13
N GLU A 289 19.41 -3.57 29.48
CA GLU A 289 19.05 -3.36 28.09
C GLU A 289 20.16 -3.82 27.12
N GLY A 290 21.42 -3.71 27.53
CA GLY A 290 22.57 -4.05 26.69
C GLY A 290 22.77 -3.11 25.50
N ILE A 291 23.26 -3.67 24.39
CA ILE A 291 23.48 -2.95 23.13
C ILE A 291 22.49 -3.47 22.10
N THR A 292 21.72 -2.58 21.50
CA THR A 292 20.73 -2.90 20.47
C THR A 292 21.31 -2.65 19.09
N PHE A 293 21.19 -3.65 18.22
CA PHE A 293 21.32 -3.49 16.77
C PHE A 293 19.96 -3.14 16.22
N GLN A 294 19.82 -1.92 15.65
CA GLN A 294 18.58 -1.41 15.06
C GLN A 294 18.60 -1.56 13.54
N ASP A 295 17.42 -1.49 12.92
CA ASP A 295 17.19 -1.62 11.48
C ASP A 295 17.74 -2.94 10.92
N VAL A 296 17.64 -4.01 11.72
CA VAL A 296 18.00 -5.37 11.34
C VAL A 296 16.91 -5.94 10.46
N THR A 297 16.83 -5.42 9.23
CA THR A 297 15.77 -5.78 8.29
C THR A 297 15.86 -7.25 7.88
N ALA A 298 17.07 -7.80 7.82
CA ALA A 298 17.35 -9.18 7.47
C ALA A 298 16.70 -10.21 8.41
N GLN A 299 16.06 -11.24 7.85
CA GLN A 299 15.36 -12.30 8.60
C GLN A 299 16.16 -13.60 8.71
N THR A 300 17.31 -13.69 8.05
CA THR A 300 18.25 -14.80 8.15
C THR A 300 19.67 -14.29 8.25
N GLY A 301 20.59 -15.14 8.71
CA GLY A 301 22.00 -14.81 8.85
C GLY A 301 22.39 -14.55 10.30
N ASN A 302 23.41 -13.72 10.54
CA ASN A 302 23.88 -13.49 11.90
C ASN A 302 24.55 -12.13 12.10
N ILE A 303 24.61 -11.71 13.36
CA ILE A 303 25.47 -10.65 13.85
C ILE A 303 26.64 -11.30 14.59
N SER A 304 27.85 -11.16 14.06
CA SER A 304 29.08 -11.63 14.69
C SER A 304 29.83 -10.45 15.31
N ILE A 305 30.26 -10.59 16.56
CA ILE A 305 30.92 -9.55 17.33
C ILE A 305 32.34 -10.00 17.65
N TYR A 306 33.32 -9.15 17.38
CA TYR A 306 34.74 -9.45 17.43
C TYR A 306 35.53 -8.45 18.27
N THR A 307 36.65 -8.89 18.82
CA THR A 307 37.70 -7.98 19.33
C THR A 307 38.46 -7.32 18.16
N LEU A 308 39.27 -6.30 18.45
CA LEU A 308 40.16 -5.69 17.45
C LEU A 308 41.18 -6.67 16.85
N ASN A 309 41.51 -7.75 17.58
CA ASN A 309 42.40 -8.82 17.12
C ASN A 309 41.66 -9.87 16.26
N GLY A 310 40.37 -9.69 15.97
CA GLY A 310 39.56 -10.59 15.15
C GLY A 310 39.02 -11.82 15.89
N GLN A 311 39.16 -11.90 17.21
CA GLN A 311 38.58 -13.00 17.99
C GLN A 311 37.06 -12.85 18.07
N LEU A 312 36.30 -13.88 17.67
CA LEU A 312 34.84 -13.92 17.82
C LEU A 312 34.47 -14.02 19.30
N ILE A 313 33.61 -13.12 19.75
CA ILE A 313 33.14 -12.99 21.13
C ILE A 313 31.73 -13.53 21.30
N ARG A 314 30.87 -13.23 20.34
CA ARG A 314 29.45 -13.57 20.35
C ARG A 314 28.94 -13.65 18.92
N LYS A 315 28.06 -14.61 18.67
CA LYS A 315 27.27 -14.72 17.44
C LYS A 315 25.77 -14.70 17.79
N LEU A 316 25.01 -13.81 17.18
CA LEU A 316 23.56 -13.67 17.34
C LEU A 316 22.89 -14.12 16.04
N ASP A 317 22.03 -15.13 16.09
CA ASP A 317 21.32 -15.65 14.92
C ASP A 317 20.10 -14.77 14.59
N LEU A 318 19.93 -14.44 13.31
CA LEU A 318 18.79 -13.67 12.81
C LEU A 318 17.60 -14.56 12.42
N ALA A 319 17.85 -15.85 12.17
CA ALA A 319 16.81 -16.82 11.81
C ALA A 319 16.02 -17.35 13.02
N ALA A 320 16.46 -17.06 14.24
CA ALA A 320 15.75 -17.45 15.45
C ALA A 320 14.46 -16.63 15.60
N PRO A 321 13.38 -17.22 16.18
CA PRO A 321 12.19 -16.46 16.56
C PRO A 321 12.60 -15.30 17.45
N ARG A 322 12.32 -14.07 17.01
CA ARG A 322 12.64 -12.84 17.73
C ARG A 322 11.37 -12.02 17.90
N ALA A 323 11.23 -11.43 19.08
CA ALA A 323 10.07 -10.62 19.44
C ALA A 323 9.96 -9.36 18.58
N ASP A 324 11.10 -8.84 18.10
CA ASP A 324 11.16 -7.68 17.21
C ASP A 324 12.01 -8.05 15.98
N LEU A 325 11.39 -8.02 14.80
CA LEU A 325 12.12 -8.28 13.57
C LEU A 325 12.99 -7.10 13.11
N ASN A 326 12.93 -5.94 13.75
CA ASN A 326 13.73 -4.77 13.41
C ASN A 326 14.92 -4.55 14.34
N SER A 327 14.97 -5.23 15.49
CA SER A 327 16.07 -5.11 16.42
C SER A 327 16.62 -6.45 16.90
N VAL A 328 17.88 -6.44 17.34
CA VAL A 328 18.54 -7.57 18.00
C VAL A 328 19.37 -7.04 19.15
N VAL A 329 19.14 -7.58 20.35
CA VAL A 329 19.83 -7.14 21.57
C VAL A 329 21.02 -8.04 21.87
N TRP A 330 22.17 -7.42 22.10
CA TRP A 330 23.33 -8.05 22.70
C TRP A 330 23.42 -7.68 24.19
N ASN A 331 23.33 -8.69 25.05
CA ASN A 331 23.49 -8.56 26.50
C ASN A 331 24.93 -8.29 26.98
N VAL A 332 25.84 -7.91 26.09
CA VAL A 332 27.22 -7.50 26.41
C VAL A 332 28.04 -8.62 27.07
N LYS A 333 27.68 -9.88 26.79
CA LYS A 333 28.37 -11.10 27.24
C LYS A 333 28.95 -11.87 26.06
N ASN A 334 30.00 -12.64 26.32
CA ASN A 334 30.54 -13.60 25.37
C ASN A 334 29.71 -14.89 25.35
N ASP A 335 30.09 -15.85 24.49
CA ASP A 335 29.42 -17.15 24.41
C ASP A 335 29.51 -18.01 25.67
N SER A 336 30.49 -17.76 26.55
CA SER A 336 30.60 -18.40 27.86
C SER A 336 29.70 -17.75 28.94
N GLY A 337 28.93 -16.71 28.59
CA GLY A 337 28.08 -15.97 29.52
C GLY A 337 28.82 -14.95 30.39
N SER A 338 30.13 -14.78 30.18
CA SER A 338 30.95 -13.81 30.89
C SER A 338 30.83 -12.42 30.27
N ARG A 339 30.80 -11.41 31.12
CA ARG A 339 30.85 -10.00 30.72
C ARG A 339 32.12 -9.72 29.91
N VAL A 340 31.99 -9.00 28.80
CA VAL A 340 33.16 -8.59 28.00
C VAL A 340 33.88 -7.40 28.63
N ALA A 341 35.17 -7.22 28.38
CA ALA A 341 35.95 -6.12 28.94
C ALA A 341 35.58 -4.74 28.33
N SER A 342 36.01 -3.65 28.95
CA SER A 342 35.97 -2.33 28.32
C SER A 342 36.88 -2.31 27.09
N GLY A 343 36.44 -1.71 26.00
CA GLY A 343 37.20 -1.66 24.77
C GLY A 343 36.36 -1.40 23.53
N VAL A 344 37.02 -1.40 22.37
CA VAL A 344 36.37 -1.31 21.06
C VAL A 344 36.14 -2.71 20.52
N TYR A 345 34.92 -2.96 20.06
CA TYR A 345 34.50 -4.19 19.40
C TYR A 345 34.05 -3.88 17.99
N LEU A 346 34.33 -4.80 17.08
CA LEU A 346 33.84 -4.76 15.71
C LEU A 346 32.64 -5.69 15.62
N TRP A 347 31.61 -5.28 14.91
CA TRP A 347 30.48 -6.16 14.59
C TRP A 347 30.33 -6.29 13.09
N ARG A 348 29.85 -7.45 12.65
CA ARG A 348 29.54 -7.75 11.26
C ARG A 348 28.18 -8.44 11.20
N VAL A 349 27.26 -7.84 10.47
CA VAL A 349 25.98 -8.46 10.11
C VAL A 349 26.13 -9.09 8.74
N THR A 350 25.68 -10.33 8.57
CA THR A 350 25.63 -11.01 7.28
C THR A 350 24.23 -11.59 7.05
N SER A 351 23.73 -11.48 5.82
CA SER A 351 22.48 -12.09 5.36
C SER A 351 22.53 -12.27 3.84
N GLY A 352 22.41 -13.51 3.36
CA GLY A 352 22.64 -13.83 1.94
C GLY A 352 24.02 -13.37 1.47
N SER A 353 24.07 -12.63 0.36
CA SER A 353 25.27 -11.98 -0.17
C SER A 353 25.59 -10.62 0.46
N ASN A 354 24.70 -10.10 1.32
CA ASN A 354 24.85 -8.78 1.93
C ASN A 354 25.64 -8.87 3.23
N SER A 355 26.47 -7.85 3.49
CA SER A 355 27.09 -7.69 4.79
C SER A 355 27.30 -6.22 5.14
N LYS A 356 27.20 -5.90 6.44
CA LYS A 356 27.55 -4.58 7.00
C LYS A 356 28.45 -4.76 8.20
N THR A 357 29.44 -3.89 8.33
CA THR A 357 30.33 -3.84 9.48
C THR A 357 30.17 -2.51 10.21
N GLY A 358 30.49 -2.54 11.50
CA GLY A 358 30.58 -1.34 12.31
C GLY A 358 31.38 -1.58 13.57
N LYS A 359 31.39 -0.57 14.44
CA LYS A 359 32.12 -0.60 15.70
C LYS A 359 31.21 -0.19 16.84
N VAL A 360 31.48 -0.73 18.02
CA VAL A 360 30.88 -0.31 19.27
C VAL A 360 31.98 -0.17 20.32
N MET A 361 31.86 0.83 21.20
CA MET A 361 32.79 1.05 22.30
C MET A 361 32.09 0.79 23.62
N ILE A 362 32.68 -0.04 24.46
CA ILE A 362 32.16 -0.44 25.77
C ILE A 362 33.06 0.16 26.84
N ILE A 363 32.46 0.82 27.83
CA ILE A 363 33.14 1.39 28.99
C ILE A 363 32.32 1.03 30.23
N TRP A 364 32.83 0.12 31.04
CA TRP A 364 32.23 -0.23 32.33
C TRP A 364 32.32 0.89 33.35
#